data_AF-A0A0Q9X560-F1
#
_entry.id   AF-A0A0Q9X560-F1
#
_cell.length_a   1.000
_cell.length_b   1.000
_cell.length_c   1.000
_cell.angle_alpha   90.00
_cell.angle_beta   90.00
_cell.angle_gamma   90.00
#
_symmetry.space_group_name_H-M   'P 1'
#
loop_
_entity.id
_entity.type
_entity.pdbx_description
1 polymer ?
#
loop_
_entity_poly.entity_id
_entity_poly.type
_entity_poly.pdbx_seq_one_letter_code
_entity_poly.pdbx_strand_id
1 'polypeptide(L)'
;MQVFTIVIIFFGCSFLYLSSHAKSRYSNICADCPMLENCTVNETFIDSMEKHDRRKIVHTNNEGDPAPELEKCLNPGFTISGELSDIVCSGSSDGKCHPIFRPSEVDNITVCETCKVLCGCSGAFTIAKGLLDNYFIFITAFFGMTNSMA
;
A
#
# COMPACT_ATOMS: atom_id res chain seq x y z
N MET A 1 -43.64 -27.53 -5.34
CA MET A 1 -43.07 -26.15 -5.34
C MET A 1 -42.21 -25.85 -4.12
N GLN A 2 -42.53 -26.33 -2.90
CA GLN A 2 -41.70 -26.09 -1.70
C GLN A 2 -40.27 -26.67 -1.77
N VAL A 3 -40.07 -27.84 -2.38
CA VAL A 3 -38.74 -28.48 -2.49
C VAL A 3 -37.77 -27.64 -3.31
N PHE A 4 -38.26 -26.99 -4.38
CA PHE A 4 -37.46 -26.07 -5.20
C PHE A 4 -36.99 -24.85 -4.41
N THR A 5 -37.86 -24.28 -3.55
CA THR A 5 -37.52 -23.15 -2.69
C THR A 5 -36.39 -23.50 -1.71
N ILE A 6 -36.43 -24.69 -1.11
CA ILE A 6 -35.41 -25.15 -0.17
C ILE A 6 -34.05 -25.33 -0.87
N VAL A 7 -34.04 -25.90 -2.09
CA VAL A 7 -32.81 -26.07 -2.88
C VAL A 7 -32.18 -24.73 -3.25
N ILE A 8 -33.00 -23.74 -3.65
CA ILE A 8 -32.52 -22.39 -3.98
C ILE A 8 -31.89 -21.71 -2.76
N ILE A 9 -32.52 -21.82 -1.59
CA ILE A 9 -31.97 -21.25 -0.34
C ILE A 9 -30.65 -21.94 0.01
N PHE A 10 -30.58 -23.27 -0.08
CA PHE A 10 -29.37 -24.01 0.26
C PHE A 10 -28.20 -23.67 -0.69
N PHE A 11 -28.48 -23.55 -1.99
CA PHE A 11 -27.50 -23.19 -3.01
C PHE A 11 -27.05 -21.73 -2.85
N GLY A 12 -27.98 -20.81 -2.53
CA GLY A 12 -27.69 -19.41 -2.24
C GLY A 12 -26.82 -19.24 -0.98
N CYS A 13 -27.14 -19.91 0.12
CA CYS A 13 -26.35 -19.89 1.34
C CYS A 13 -24.96 -20.51 1.15
N SER A 14 -24.85 -21.58 0.35
CA SER A 14 -23.55 -22.19 0.02
C SER A 14 -22.68 -21.25 -0.82
N PHE A 15 -23.28 -20.52 -1.76
CA PHE A 15 -22.57 -19.53 -2.57
C PHE A 15 -22.10 -18.33 -1.73
N LEU A 16 -22.94 -17.86 -0.80
CA LEU A 16 -22.56 -16.81 0.15
C LEU A 16 -21.41 -17.26 1.06
N TYR A 17 -21.46 -18.50 1.57
CA TYR A 17 -20.39 -19.09 2.38
C TYR A 17 -19.06 -19.22 1.61
N LEU A 18 -19.12 -19.66 0.35
CA LEU A 18 -17.95 -19.71 -0.54
C LEU A 18 -17.41 -18.30 -0.84
N SER A 19 -18.28 -17.32 -1.06
CA SER A 19 -17.87 -15.94 -1.33
C SER A 19 -17.24 -15.24 -0.12
N SER A 20 -17.61 -15.62 1.11
CA SER A 20 -16.94 -15.12 2.32
C SER A 20 -15.57 -15.74 2.54
N HIS A 21 -15.36 -16.98 2.06
CA HIS A 21 -14.09 -17.70 2.19
C HIS A 21 -13.12 -17.51 1.02
N ALA A 22 -13.54 -16.83 -0.05
CA ALA A 22 -12.65 -16.34 -1.09
C ALA A 22 -11.78 -15.19 -0.56
N LYS A 23 -10.82 -15.54 0.32
CA LYS A 23 -9.71 -14.70 0.77
C LYS A 23 -8.80 -14.40 -0.43
N SER A 24 -9.11 -13.32 -1.13
CA SER A 24 -8.14 -12.38 -1.68
C SER A 24 -8.93 -11.16 -2.15
N ARG A 25 -9.39 -10.33 -1.20
CA ARG A 25 -10.22 -9.16 -1.56
C ARG A 25 -9.41 -8.07 -2.27
N TYR A 26 -8.08 -8.11 -2.21
CA TYR A 26 -7.22 -7.09 -2.80
C TYR A 26 -5.99 -7.76 -3.42
N SER A 27 -5.72 -7.44 -4.68
CA SER A 27 -4.58 -7.98 -5.43
C SER A 27 -3.29 -7.23 -5.11
N ASN A 28 -3.01 -6.86 -3.86
CA ASN A 28 -1.76 -6.16 -3.55
C ASN A 28 -0.61 -7.17 -3.58
N ILE A 29 0.49 -6.84 -4.25
CA ILE A 29 1.67 -7.68 -4.34
C ILE A 29 2.85 -7.02 -3.65
N CYS A 30 3.74 -7.85 -3.10
CA CYS A 30 5.05 -7.39 -2.71
C CYS A 30 6.04 -7.58 -3.86
N ALA A 31 6.76 -6.52 -4.22
CA ALA A 31 7.85 -6.61 -5.20
C ALA A 31 9.15 -7.02 -4.52
N ASP A 32 9.90 -7.92 -5.17
CA ASP A 32 11.28 -8.20 -4.79
C ASP A 32 12.20 -7.19 -5.48
N CYS A 33 12.91 -6.39 -4.68
CA CYS A 33 13.77 -5.30 -5.15
C CYS A 33 15.22 -5.53 -4.67
N PRO A 34 16.08 -6.13 -5.51
CA PRO A 34 17.49 -6.38 -5.14
C PRO A 34 18.25 -5.10 -4.77
N MET A 35 17.86 -3.96 -5.34
CA MET A 35 18.47 -2.67 -5.04
C MET A 35 18.19 -2.14 -3.63
N LEU A 36 17.21 -2.71 -2.92
CA LEU A 36 16.85 -2.37 -1.54
C LEU A 36 17.48 -3.33 -0.52
N GLU A 37 18.22 -4.37 -0.94
CA GLU A 37 18.81 -5.34 -0.01
C GLU A 37 19.77 -4.71 1.01
N ASN A 38 20.47 -3.65 0.62
CA ASN A 38 21.40 -2.92 1.47
C ASN A 38 20.74 -1.72 2.18
N CYS A 39 19.42 -1.55 2.05
CA CYS A 39 18.70 -0.46 2.68
C CYS A 39 18.06 -0.91 4.00
N THR A 40 18.63 -0.43 5.10
CA THR A 40 18.12 -0.70 6.44
C THR A 40 17.15 0.41 6.86
N VAL A 41 15.94 0.02 7.24
CA VAL A 41 14.92 0.90 7.81
C VAL A 41 14.40 0.31 9.12
N ASN A 42 13.76 1.14 9.94
CA ASN A 42 13.08 0.64 11.13
C ASN A 42 11.94 -0.31 10.71
N GLU A 43 11.73 -1.40 11.44
CA GLU A 43 10.65 -2.36 11.19
C GLU A 43 9.27 -1.69 11.20
N THR A 44 9.11 -0.60 11.96
CA THR A 44 7.85 0.19 12.03
C THR A 44 7.75 1.26 10.94
N PHE A 45 8.74 1.36 10.05
CA PHE A 45 8.76 2.33 8.98
C PHE A 45 7.63 2.06 7.99
N ILE A 46 6.84 3.09 7.69
CA ILE A 46 5.79 3.06 6.68
C ILE A 46 5.74 4.44 6.04
N ASP A 47 5.97 4.51 4.73
CA ASP A 47 5.75 5.71 3.93
C ASP A 47 5.08 5.37 2.59
N SER A 48 4.40 6.34 2.00
CA SER A 48 3.72 6.21 0.70
C SER A 48 3.60 7.58 0.06
N MET A 49 3.59 7.62 -1.28
CA MET A 49 3.30 8.86 -2.01
C MET A 49 1.87 9.34 -1.73
N GLU A 50 0.94 8.40 -1.62
CA GLU A 50 -0.47 8.69 -1.35
C GLU A 50 -0.79 8.56 0.13
N LYS A 51 -1.16 9.68 0.76
CA LYS A 51 -1.53 9.73 2.20
C LYS A 51 -2.73 8.86 2.55
N HIS A 52 -3.55 8.50 1.56
CA HIS A 52 -4.70 7.62 1.75
C HIS A 52 -4.28 6.16 1.90
N ASP A 53 -3.22 5.73 1.21
CA ASP A 53 -2.71 4.36 1.26
C ASP A 53 -2.01 4.05 2.58
N ARG A 54 -1.33 5.04 3.16
CA ARG A 54 -0.75 4.91 4.50
C ARG A 54 -1.78 4.55 5.58
N ARG A 55 -3.03 5.02 5.44
CA ARG A 55 -4.12 4.73 6.40
C ARG A 55 -4.72 3.34 6.23
N LYS A 56 -4.46 2.68 5.10
CA LYS A 56 -4.95 1.32 4.83
C LYS A 56 -4.12 0.28 5.56
N ILE A 57 -2.92 0.63 6.01
CA ILE A 57 -2.07 -0.22 6.83
C ILE A 57 -2.54 -0.11 8.27
N VAL A 58 -3.09 -1.20 8.78
CA VAL A 58 -3.73 -1.27 10.08
C VAL A 58 -3.10 -2.38 10.90
N HIS A 59 -3.19 -2.27 12.22
CA HIS A 59 -2.83 -3.40 13.06
C HIS A 59 -3.76 -4.58 12.80
N THR A 60 -3.18 -5.78 12.75
CA THR A 60 -3.91 -7.02 12.63
C THR A 60 -4.69 -7.24 13.93
N ASN A 61 -5.96 -6.83 13.92
CA ASN A 61 -6.91 -7.16 14.99
C ASN A 61 -7.38 -8.61 14.81
N ASN A 62 -6.50 -9.60 14.99
CA ASN A 62 -6.78 -11.04 15.21
C ASN A 62 -7.91 -11.77 14.43
N GLU A 63 -8.50 -11.23 13.36
CA GLU A 63 -9.60 -11.87 12.61
C GLU A 63 -9.32 -12.03 11.11
N GLY A 64 -8.14 -11.61 10.66
CA GLY A 64 -7.69 -11.84 9.29
C GLY A 64 -6.19 -11.98 9.27
N ASP A 65 -5.71 -13.23 9.19
CA ASP A 65 -4.30 -13.48 8.88
C ASP A 65 -3.90 -12.61 7.68
N PRO A 66 -2.78 -11.88 7.76
CA PRO A 66 -2.24 -11.20 6.59
C PRO A 66 -2.11 -12.23 5.45
N ALA A 67 -2.37 -11.80 4.22
CA ALA A 67 -2.14 -12.68 3.09
C ALA A 67 -0.66 -13.11 3.12
N PRO A 68 -0.35 -14.40 3.02
CA PRO A 68 1.02 -14.91 3.23
C PRO A 68 2.04 -14.27 2.27
N GLU A 69 1.59 -13.75 1.13
CA GLU A 69 2.42 -13.04 0.15
C GLU A 69 2.84 -11.62 0.60
N LEU A 70 2.12 -11.00 1.55
CA LEU A 70 2.39 -9.67 2.07
C LEU A 70 3.18 -9.71 3.39
N GLU A 71 3.21 -10.85 4.09
CA GLU A 71 3.92 -11.02 5.35
C GLU A 71 5.42 -10.76 5.24
N LYS A 72 6.03 -11.05 4.09
CA LYS A 72 7.46 -10.78 3.86
C LYS A 72 7.77 -9.27 3.90
N CYS A 73 6.78 -8.43 3.62
CA CYS A 73 6.99 -7.03 3.27
C CYS A 73 6.34 -6.06 4.25
N LEU A 74 5.52 -6.58 5.15
CA LEU A 74 4.93 -5.86 6.27
C LEU A 74 5.56 -6.34 7.57
N ASN A 75 5.59 -5.44 8.55
CA ASN A 75 5.96 -5.82 9.90
C ASN A 75 4.92 -6.78 10.51
N PRO A 76 5.33 -7.84 11.23
CA PRO A 76 4.41 -8.68 11.98
C PRO A 76 3.42 -7.87 12.82
N GLY A 77 2.14 -8.24 12.71
CA GLY A 77 1.04 -7.54 13.39
C GLY A 77 0.47 -6.34 12.63
N PHE A 78 0.90 -6.11 11.38
CA PHE A 78 0.24 -5.19 10.45
C PHE A 78 -0.37 -5.93 9.25
N THR A 79 -1.44 -5.37 8.72
CA THR A 79 -2.14 -5.85 7.53
C THR A 79 -2.67 -4.69 6.71
N ILE A 80 -3.07 -4.96 5.47
CA ILE A 80 -3.65 -3.96 4.57
C ILE A 80 -5.15 -4.18 4.51
N SER A 81 -5.91 -3.20 5.01
CA SER A 81 -7.38 -3.24 5.09
C SER A 81 -8.08 -3.02 3.75
N GLY A 82 -7.35 -2.61 2.71
CA GLY A 82 -7.90 -2.16 1.43
C GLY A 82 -6.98 -2.36 0.24
N GLU A 83 -7.51 -2.09 -0.94
CA GLU A 83 -6.73 -2.02 -2.16
C GLU A 83 -5.86 -0.77 -2.15
N LEU A 84 -4.58 -0.88 -2.50
CA LEU A 84 -3.71 0.29 -2.61
C LEU A 84 -3.98 1.03 -3.93
N SER A 85 -4.00 2.36 -3.88
CA SER A 85 -4.09 3.21 -5.08
C SER A 85 -2.72 3.46 -5.72
N ASP A 86 -1.65 3.37 -4.92
CA ASP A 86 -0.28 3.63 -5.31
C ASP A 86 0.70 2.73 -4.52
N ILE A 87 1.98 3.08 -4.52
CA ILE A 87 3.07 2.37 -3.87
C ILE A 87 3.13 2.71 -2.38
N VAL A 88 3.24 1.67 -1.57
CA VAL A 88 3.55 1.71 -0.15
C VAL A 88 4.93 1.12 0.06
N CYS A 89 5.77 1.76 0.86
CA CYS A 89 7.06 1.24 1.28
C CYS A 89 7.03 0.99 2.78
N SER A 90 7.28 -0.25 3.18
CA SER A 90 7.25 -0.67 4.58
C SER A 90 8.57 -1.30 4.98
N GLY A 91 8.95 -1.10 6.24
CA GLY A 91 9.91 -1.94 6.91
C GLY A 91 9.30 -3.31 7.19
N SER A 92 10.10 -4.36 7.07
CA SER A 92 9.74 -5.71 7.50
C SER A 92 10.65 -6.18 8.64
N SER A 93 10.33 -7.34 9.20
CA SER A 93 11.10 -8.02 10.26
C SER A 93 12.54 -8.37 9.88
N ASP A 94 12.88 -8.32 8.59
CA ASP A 94 14.26 -8.46 8.11
C ASP A 94 15.08 -7.15 8.20
N GLY A 95 14.46 -6.08 8.71
CA GLY A 95 15.06 -4.75 8.83
C GLY A 95 15.26 -4.05 7.48
N LYS A 96 14.66 -4.56 6.40
CA LYS A 96 14.78 -4.02 5.04
C LYS A 96 13.51 -3.29 4.62
N CYS A 97 13.67 -2.43 3.62
CA CYS A 97 12.58 -1.71 2.98
C CYS A 97 11.99 -2.54 1.84
N HIS A 98 10.67 -2.76 1.88
CA HIS A 98 9.93 -3.52 0.88
C HIS A 98 8.82 -2.68 0.24
N PRO A 99 8.68 -2.72 -1.10
CA PRO A 99 7.56 -2.14 -1.80
C PRO A 99 6.33 -3.06 -1.81
N ILE A 100 5.17 -2.46 -1.62
CA ILE A 100 3.87 -3.08 -1.75
C ILE A 100 3.03 -2.20 -2.66
N PHE A 101 2.43 -2.79 -3.68
CA PHE A 101 1.67 -2.05 -4.67
C PHE A 101 0.61 -2.95 -5.30
N ARG A 102 -0.36 -2.32 -5.98
CA ARG A 102 -1.29 -3.05 -6.83
C ARG A 102 -0.63 -3.32 -8.20
N PRO A 103 -0.62 -4.57 -8.69
CA PRO A 103 -0.17 -4.91 -10.03
C PRO A 103 -1.09 -4.18 -11.01
N SER A 104 -0.54 -3.11 -11.54
CA SER A 104 -1.08 -2.25 -12.59
C SER A 104 -0.03 -2.20 -13.69
N GLU A 105 -0.18 -1.34 -14.70
CA GLU A 105 0.83 -1.15 -15.75
C GLU A 105 2.14 -0.49 -15.25
N VAL A 106 2.34 -0.38 -13.93
CA VAL A 106 3.55 0.19 -13.33
C VAL A 106 4.66 -0.87 -13.29
N ASP A 107 5.81 -0.54 -13.87
CA ASP A 107 6.98 -1.40 -13.90
C ASP A 107 7.63 -1.56 -12.51
N ASN A 108 8.09 -2.77 -12.20
CA ASN A 108 8.74 -3.09 -10.92
C ASN A 108 9.95 -2.19 -10.65
N ILE A 109 10.68 -1.78 -11.70
CA ILE A 109 11.85 -0.90 -11.56
C ILE A 109 11.43 0.44 -10.96
N THR A 110 10.36 1.05 -11.48
CA THR A 110 9.83 2.33 -10.98
C THR A 110 9.35 2.22 -9.54
N VAL A 111 8.72 1.10 -9.18
CA VAL A 111 8.30 0.81 -7.80
C VAL A 111 9.50 0.75 -6.86
N CYS A 112 10.55 0.01 -7.23
CA CYS A 112 11.76 -0.11 -6.43
C CYS A 112 12.50 1.23 -6.27
N GLU A 113 12.61 2.03 -7.33
CA GLU A 113 13.24 3.35 -7.28
C GLU A 113 12.47 4.32 -6.38
N THR A 114 11.15 4.30 -6.45
CA THR A 114 10.27 5.10 -5.60
C THR A 114 10.47 4.74 -4.13
N CYS A 115 10.49 3.45 -3.80
CA CYS A 115 10.76 3.02 -2.42
C CYS A 115 12.19 3.32 -1.96
N LYS A 116 13.18 3.25 -2.85
CA LYS A 116 14.56 3.66 -2.52
C LYS A 116 14.62 5.11 -2.03
N VAL A 117 13.83 5.99 -2.64
CA VAL A 117 13.70 7.39 -2.24
C VAL A 117 12.93 7.53 -0.92
N LEU A 118 11.76 6.90 -0.80
CA LEU A 118 10.91 7.01 0.39
C LEU A 118 11.60 6.45 1.64
N CYS A 119 12.29 5.32 1.51
CA CYS A 119 13.05 4.69 2.59
C CYS A 119 14.39 5.37 2.88
N GLY A 120 14.78 6.41 2.13
CA GLY A 120 16.02 7.15 2.37
C GLY A 120 17.29 6.34 2.08
N CYS A 121 17.20 5.29 1.26
CA CYS A 121 18.28 4.35 0.95
C CYS A 121 19.39 4.91 0.06
N SER A 122 19.22 6.14 -0.42
CA SER A 122 20.18 6.83 -1.28
C SER A 122 20.68 8.07 -0.56
N GLY A 123 22.00 8.24 -0.47
CA GLY A 123 22.64 9.45 0.05
C GLY A 123 22.39 10.72 -0.77
N ALA A 124 21.36 10.78 -1.62
CA ALA A 124 21.17 11.81 -2.65
C ALA A 124 19.82 12.57 -2.59
N PHE A 125 18.84 12.24 -1.73
CA PHE A 125 17.47 12.75 -1.94
C PHE A 125 16.75 13.34 -0.71
N THR A 126 17.47 13.90 0.25
CA THR A 126 16.90 14.92 1.15
C THR A 126 16.47 16.19 0.40
N ILE A 127 16.93 16.36 -0.85
CA ILE A 127 16.70 17.57 -1.66
C ILE A 127 15.32 17.55 -2.36
N ALA A 128 14.85 16.43 -2.90
CA ALA A 128 13.62 16.46 -3.69
C ALA A 128 12.32 16.40 -2.87
N LYS A 129 12.34 15.81 -1.66
CA LYS A 129 11.19 15.90 -0.74
C LYS A 129 10.93 17.37 -0.39
N GLY A 130 11.99 18.14 -0.15
CA GLY A 130 11.90 19.59 0.02
C GLY A 130 11.56 20.37 -1.25
N LEU A 131 11.84 19.83 -2.45
CA LEU A 131 11.57 20.50 -3.72
C LEU A 131 10.11 20.33 -4.17
N LEU A 132 9.49 19.16 -3.92
CA LEU A 132 8.05 18.95 -4.15
C LEU A 132 7.18 19.69 -3.13
N ASP A 133 7.55 19.69 -1.84
CA ASP A 133 6.85 20.47 -0.83
C ASP A 133 6.96 21.98 -1.11
N ASN A 134 8.11 22.48 -1.57
CA ASN A 134 8.24 23.87 -2.02
C ASN A 134 7.47 24.15 -3.32
N TYR A 135 7.47 23.25 -4.30
CA TYR A 135 6.75 23.45 -5.56
C TYR A 135 5.24 23.64 -5.33
N PHE A 136 4.65 22.91 -4.38
CA PHE A 136 3.24 23.10 -3.97
C PHE A 136 2.99 24.46 -3.29
N ILE A 137 3.96 24.96 -2.50
CA ILE A 137 3.89 26.30 -1.88
C ILE A 137 3.99 27.39 -2.96
N PHE A 138 4.86 27.23 -3.96
CA PHE A 138 5.00 28.21 -5.03
C PHE A 138 3.73 28.34 -5.89
N ILE A 139 3.06 27.23 -6.23
CA ILE A 139 1.81 27.28 -7.00
C ILE A 139 0.68 27.94 -6.20
N THR A 140 0.55 27.61 -4.91
CA THR A 140 -0.50 28.19 -4.07
C THR A 140 -0.28 29.69 -3.80
N ALA A 141 0.97 30.15 -3.69
CA ALA A 141 1.29 31.57 -3.59
C ALA A 141 0.95 32.36 -4.87
N PHE A 142 1.17 31.78 -6.05
CA PHE A 142 0.85 32.44 -7.32
C PHE A 142 -0.66 32.57 -7.57
N PHE A 143 -1.47 31.55 -7.22
CA PHE A 143 -2.93 31.62 -7.33
C PHE A 143 -3.60 32.44 -6.22
N GLY A 144 -2.93 32.62 -5.07
CA GLY A 144 -3.42 33.51 -4.01
C GLY A 144 -3.31 35.00 -4.36
N MET A 145 -2.30 35.39 -5.15
CA MET A 145 -2.08 36.80 -5.52
C MET A 145 -2.94 37.29 -6.69
N THR A 146 -3.47 36.39 -7.53
CA THR A 146 -4.36 36.78 -8.65
C THR A 146 -5.80 37.04 -8.24
N ASN A 147 -6.21 36.63 -7.03
CA ASN A 147 -7.56 36.86 -6.50
C ASN A 147 -7.65 38.08 -5.56
N SER A 148 -6.56 38.82 -5.35
CA SER A 148 -6.54 40.07 -4.56
C SER A 148 -6.46 41.33 -5.43
N MET A 149 -6.83 41.21 -6.71
CA MET A 149 -7.06 42.33 -7.63
C MET A 149 -8.33 42.06 -8.45
N ALA A 150 -9.48 42.02 -7.77
CA ALA A 150 -10.81 42.16 -8.34
C ALA A 150 -11.67 42.97 -7.37
#